data_AF-A0A954NV36-F1
#
_entry.id   AF-A0A954NV36-F1
#
_cell.length_a   1.000
_cell.length_b   1.000
_cell.length_c   1.000
_cell.angle_alpha   90.00
_cell.angle_beta   90.00
_cell.angle_gamma   90.00
#
_symmetry.space_group_name_H-M   'P 1'
#
loop_
_entity.id
_entity.type
_entity.pdbx_description
1 polymer ?
#
loop_
_entity_poly.entity_id
_entity_poly.type
_entity_poly.pdbx_seq_one_letter_code
_entity_poly.pdbx_strand_id
1 'polypeptide(L)'
;MQTLDQETALCNALEQSGREYARAIGELDVLMSVLAGGTGDEQTALQLQRLAVRTRDTEARVTPLREQWKAHGKMPGYRLREVMASQERLLGELIQRIDDIERVAREARDQLIPRIDKTTQTREMRSAYARSIRHATE
;
A
#
# COMPACT_ATOMS: atom_id res chain seq x y z
N MET A 1 13.50 -37.40 -11.91
CA MET A 1 14.32 -36.16 -12.00
C MET A 1 13.49 -34.88 -12.09
N GLN A 2 12.33 -34.85 -12.77
CA GLN A 2 11.53 -33.62 -12.99
C GLN A 2 11.06 -32.86 -11.72
N THR A 3 10.93 -33.52 -10.57
CA THR A 3 10.32 -32.89 -9.37
C THR A 3 11.31 -32.10 -8.51
N LEU A 4 12.60 -32.43 -8.53
CA LEU A 4 13.65 -31.63 -7.89
C LEU A 4 13.85 -30.30 -8.63
N ASP A 5 13.65 -30.31 -9.94
CA ASP A 5 13.76 -29.14 -10.80
C ASP A 5 12.60 -28.16 -10.55
N GLN A 6 11.37 -28.67 -10.40
CA GLN A 6 10.19 -27.88 -10.05
C GLN A 6 10.26 -27.27 -8.65
N GLU A 7 10.74 -28.00 -7.63
CA GLU A 7 10.91 -27.45 -6.28
C GLU A 7 11.91 -26.29 -6.29
N THR A 8 13.02 -26.46 -7.01
CA THR A 8 14.06 -25.45 -7.15
C THR A 8 13.54 -24.22 -7.90
N ALA A 9 12.77 -24.42 -8.98
CA ALA A 9 12.14 -23.33 -9.72
C ALA A 9 11.16 -22.53 -8.85
N LEU A 10 10.32 -23.22 -8.06
CA LEU A 10 9.42 -22.57 -7.12
C LEU A 10 10.18 -21.82 -6.03
N CYS A 11 11.22 -22.41 -5.43
CA CYS A 11 12.06 -21.74 -4.44
C CYS A 11 12.65 -20.44 -5.00
N ASN A 12 13.25 -20.50 -6.18
CA ASN A 12 13.87 -19.33 -6.80
C ASN A 12 12.84 -18.24 -7.13
N ALA A 13 11.65 -18.63 -7.60
CA ALA A 13 10.56 -17.69 -7.88
C ALA A 13 10.06 -17.01 -6.59
N LEU A 14 9.88 -17.78 -5.51
CA LEU A 14 9.48 -17.25 -4.20
C LEU A 14 10.57 -16.36 -3.58
N GLU A 15 11.85 -16.72 -3.71
CA GLU A 15 12.95 -15.87 -3.26
C GLU A 15 12.99 -14.54 -4.01
N GLN A 16 12.73 -14.55 -5.33
CA GLN A 16 12.63 -13.34 -6.13
C GLN A 16 11.42 -12.49 -5.73
N SER A 17 10.24 -13.08 -5.55
CA SER A 17 9.06 -12.33 -5.06
C SER A 17 9.30 -11.76 -3.67
N GLY A 18 10.02 -12.48 -2.80
CA GLY A 18 10.40 -12.00 -1.48
C GLY A 18 11.23 -10.72 -1.52
N ARG A 19 12.19 -10.63 -2.44
CA ARG A 19 12.96 -9.39 -2.65
C ARG A 19 12.07 -8.24 -3.13
N GLU A 20 11.10 -8.54 -3.98
CA GLU A 20 10.15 -7.55 -4.48
C GLU A 20 9.20 -7.06 -3.38
N TYR A 21 8.72 -7.94 -2.49
CA TYR A 21 7.92 -7.57 -1.33
C TYR A 21 8.72 -6.75 -0.31
N ALA A 22 9.95 -7.16 0.01
CA ALA A 22 10.81 -6.38 0.90
C ALA A 22 11.06 -4.97 0.36
N ARG A 23 11.25 -4.84 -0.96
CA ARG A 23 11.36 -3.53 -1.62
C ARG A 23 10.04 -2.75 -1.54
N ALA A 24 8.90 -3.40 -1.76
CA ALA A 24 7.60 -2.77 -1.67
C ALA A 24 7.30 -2.25 -0.25
N ILE A 25 7.68 -3.01 0.79
CA ILE A 25 7.58 -2.58 2.19
C ILE A 25 8.40 -1.31 2.43
N GLY A 26 9.66 -1.27 1.96
CA GLY A 26 10.49 -0.07 2.09
C GLY A 26 9.92 1.14 1.34
N GLU A 27 9.29 0.94 0.18
CA GLU A 27 8.59 2.00 -0.55
C GLU A 27 7.34 2.48 0.22
N LEU A 28 6.58 1.58 0.84
CA LEU A 28 5.44 1.94 1.70
C LEU A 28 5.86 2.76 2.93
N ASP A 29 6.98 2.43 3.57
CA ASP A 29 7.48 3.17 4.74
C ASP A 29 7.78 4.64 4.41
N VAL A 30 8.33 4.88 3.22
CA VAL A 30 8.57 6.24 2.71
C VAL A 30 7.25 6.95 2.46
N LEU A 31 6.29 6.30 1.79
CA LEU A 31 4.98 6.89 1.49
C LEU A 31 4.17 7.19 2.76
N MET A 32 4.23 6.31 3.76
CA MET A 32 3.60 6.52 5.05
C MET A 32 4.16 7.76 5.76
N SER A 33 5.48 7.97 5.68
CA SER A 33 6.12 9.16 6.24
C SER A 33 5.66 10.45 5.54
N VAL A 34 5.49 10.41 4.21
CA VAL A 34 4.95 11.53 3.42
C VAL A 34 3.49 11.83 3.79
N LEU A 35 2.65 10.79 3.93
CA LEU A 35 1.25 10.94 4.32
C LEU A 35 1.11 11.48 5.73
N ALA A 36 1.87 10.96 6.69
CA ALA A 36 1.87 11.43 8.08
C ALA A 36 2.38 12.87 8.21
N GLY A 37 3.30 13.29 7.33
CA GLY A 37 3.76 14.68 7.23
C GLY A 37 2.74 15.66 6.64
N GLY A 38 1.58 15.16 6.16
CA GLY A 38 0.53 15.98 5.55
C GLY A 38 0.90 16.54 4.17
N THR A 39 1.96 16.03 3.55
CA THR A 39 2.41 16.43 2.21
C THR A 39 2.00 15.43 1.12
N GLY A 40 1.11 14.50 1.46
CA GLY A 40 0.53 13.57 0.50
C GLY A 40 -0.25 14.30 -0.59
N ASP A 41 0.12 14.06 -1.83
CA ASP A 41 -0.46 14.66 -3.03
C ASP A 41 -0.86 13.58 -4.05
N GLU A 42 -1.31 14.01 -5.24
CA GLU A 42 -1.66 13.10 -6.34
C GLU A 42 -0.49 12.17 -6.73
N GLN A 43 0.75 12.64 -6.63
CA GLN A 43 1.92 11.83 -6.91
C GLN A 43 2.08 10.67 -5.92
N THR A 44 1.76 10.90 -4.64
CA THR A 44 1.75 9.87 -3.60
C THR A 44 0.71 8.78 -3.91
N ALA A 45 -0.49 9.17 -4.35
CA ALA A 45 -1.53 8.23 -4.77
C ALA A 45 -1.12 7.40 -6.01
N LEU A 46 -0.49 8.03 -7.00
CA LEU A 46 0.04 7.34 -8.18
C LEU A 46 1.20 6.38 -7.83
N GLN A 47 1.99 6.67 -6.79
CA GLN A 47 3.02 5.76 -6.30
C GLN A 47 2.42 4.53 -5.61
N LEU A 48 1.39 4.71 -4.77
CA LEU A 48 0.64 3.60 -4.17
C LEU A 48 -0.01 2.70 -5.23
N GLN A 49 -0.65 3.30 -6.24
CA GLN A 49 -1.26 2.54 -7.34
C GLN A 49 -0.21 1.71 -8.10
N ARG A 50 0.95 2.31 -8.43
CA ARG A 50 2.05 1.60 -9.11
C ARG A 50 2.60 0.46 -8.26
N LEU A 51 2.70 0.65 -6.94
CA LEU A 51 3.12 -0.39 -6.03
C LEU A 51 2.12 -1.56 -6.01
N ALA A 52 0.82 -1.27 -5.93
CA ALA A 52 -0.22 -2.29 -5.94
C ALA A 52 -0.20 -3.13 -7.23
N VAL A 53 -0.03 -2.48 -8.38
CA VAL A 53 0.13 -3.17 -9.68
C VAL A 53 1.36 -4.07 -9.67
N ARG A 54 2.52 -3.56 -9.23
CA ARG A 54 3.76 -4.36 -9.17
C ARG A 54 3.60 -5.59 -8.27
N THR A 55 3.06 -5.43 -7.07
CA THR A 55 2.84 -6.55 -6.14
C THR A 55 1.87 -7.58 -6.73
N ARG A 56 0.81 -7.13 -7.41
CA ARG A 56 -0.13 -8.02 -8.11
C ARG A 56 0.58 -8.81 -9.22
N ASP A 57 1.41 -8.16 -10.02
CA ASP A 57 2.16 -8.81 -11.10
C ASP A 57 3.18 -9.83 -10.54
N THR A 58 3.81 -9.50 -9.41
CA THR A 58 4.66 -10.45 -8.67
C THR A 58 3.88 -11.70 -8.27
N GLU A 59 2.71 -11.54 -7.64
CA GLU A 59 1.88 -12.67 -7.23
C GLU A 59 1.37 -13.49 -8.42
N ALA A 60 0.98 -12.83 -9.51
CA ALA A 60 0.51 -13.50 -10.73
C ALA A 60 1.58 -14.42 -11.34
N ARG A 61 2.87 -14.08 -11.20
CA ARG A 61 3.99 -14.93 -11.68
C ARG A 61 4.23 -16.15 -10.81
N VAL A 62 4.02 -16.04 -9.49
CA VAL A 62 4.32 -17.11 -8.54
C VAL A 62 3.14 -18.08 -8.37
N THR A 63 1.90 -17.58 -8.50
CA THR A 63 0.67 -18.36 -8.38
C THR A 63 0.67 -19.67 -9.20
N PRO A 64 0.94 -19.67 -10.52
CA PRO A 64 0.91 -20.90 -11.31
C PRO A 64 1.97 -21.91 -10.85
N LEU A 65 3.12 -21.45 -10.35
CA LEU A 65 4.16 -22.35 -9.83
C LEU A 65 3.74 -23.00 -8.51
N ARG A 66 3.06 -22.26 -7.63
CA ARG A 66 2.47 -22.83 -6.38
C ARG A 66 1.38 -23.85 -6.71
N GLU A 67 0.51 -23.55 -7.67
CA GLU A 67 -0.56 -24.44 -8.10
C GLU A 67 -0.02 -25.72 -8.73
N GLN A 68 0.96 -25.60 -9.63
CA GLN A 68 1.65 -26.74 -10.21
C GLN A 68 2.29 -27.62 -9.12
N TRP A 69 3.04 -27.02 -8.19
CA TRP A 69 3.64 -27.75 -7.08
C TRP A 69 2.60 -28.46 -6.20
N LYS A 70 1.53 -27.76 -5.83
CA LYS A 70 0.44 -28.31 -5.01
C LYS A 70 -0.25 -29.49 -5.70
N ALA A 71 -0.44 -29.43 -7.02
CA ALA A 71 -1.03 -30.51 -7.80
C ALA A 71 -0.18 -31.80 -7.79
N HIS A 72 1.13 -31.71 -7.53
CA HIS A 72 1.99 -32.89 -7.40
C HIS A 72 1.85 -33.60 -6.04
N GLY A 73 1.19 -32.99 -5.06
CA GLY A 73 0.86 -33.61 -3.76
C GLY A 73 2.08 -33.99 -2.91
N LYS A 74 3.26 -33.44 -3.20
CA LYS A 74 4.50 -33.76 -2.47
C LYS A 74 4.67 -32.85 -1.25
N MET A 75 5.28 -33.42 -0.21
CA MET A 75 5.74 -32.61 0.92
C MET A 75 6.91 -31.71 0.49
N PRO A 76 6.91 -30.43 0.87
CA PRO A 76 8.00 -29.52 0.55
C PRO A 76 9.30 -29.92 1.27
N GLY A 77 10.42 -29.87 0.54
CA GLY A 77 11.75 -30.00 1.14
C GLY A 77 12.04 -28.92 2.19
N TYR A 78 13.17 -29.07 2.91
CA TYR A 78 13.58 -28.12 3.96
C TYR A 78 13.67 -26.68 3.43
N ARG A 79 14.35 -26.48 2.29
CA ARG A 79 14.53 -25.17 1.68
C ARG A 79 13.20 -24.53 1.28
N LEU A 80 12.32 -25.27 0.63
CA LEU A 80 11.01 -24.72 0.23
C LEU A 80 10.19 -24.31 1.46
N ARG A 81 10.25 -25.06 2.56
CA ARG A 81 9.58 -24.67 3.81
C ARG A 81 10.12 -23.36 4.38
N GLU A 82 11.44 -23.18 4.44
CA GLU A 82 12.05 -21.91 4.89
C GLU A 82 11.62 -20.73 4.00
N VAL A 83 11.68 -20.92 2.69
CA VAL A 83 11.29 -19.88 1.73
C VAL A 83 9.82 -19.53 1.88
N MET A 84 8.93 -20.52 2.00
CA MET A 84 7.50 -20.30 2.23
C MET A 84 7.22 -19.56 3.55
N ALA A 85 7.90 -19.93 4.64
CA ALA A 85 7.77 -19.24 5.92
C ALA A 85 8.25 -17.78 5.83
N SER A 86 9.34 -17.52 5.10
CA SER A 86 9.80 -16.16 4.84
C SER A 86 8.80 -15.36 3.99
N GLN A 87 8.15 -15.99 3.00
CA GLN A 87 7.12 -15.35 2.19
C GLN A 87 5.90 -14.98 3.03
N GLU A 88 5.44 -15.90 3.88
CA GLU A 88 4.30 -15.66 4.77
C GLU A 88 4.55 -14.46 5.69
N ARG A 89 5.75 -14.37 6.28
CA ARG A 89 6.16 -13.21 7.08
C ARG A 89 6.14 -11.91 6.27
N LEU A 90 6.73 -11.90 5.08
CA LEU A 90 6.79 -10.71 4.22
C LEU A 90 5.41 -10.26 3.74
N LEU A 91 4.52 -11.20 3.41
CA LEU A 91 3.15 -10.89 3.03
C LEU A 91 2.36 -10.34 4.21
N GLY A 92 2.51 -10.93 5.41
CA GLY A 92 1.90 -10.40 6.63
C GLY A 92 2.36 -8.97 6.93
N GLU A 93 3.66 -8.70 6.79
CA GLU A 93 4.23 -7.36 6.95
C GLU A 93 3.69 -6.38 5.88
N LEU A 94 3.62 -6.81 4.62
CA LEU A 94 3.08 -5.98 3.54
C LEU A 94 1.61 -5.61 3.75
N ILE A 95 0.78 -6.58 4.16
CA ILE A 95 -0.64 -6.36 4.48
C ILE A 95 -0.76 -5.34 5.62
N GLN A 96 0.00 -5.53 6.71
CA GLN A 96 -0.02 -4.63 7.85
C GLN A 96 0.34 -3.18 7.45
N ARG A 97 1.35 -3.01 6.58
CA ARG A 97 1.74 -1.67 6.09
C ARG A 97 0.70 -1.03 5.18
N ILE A 98 -0.01 -1.81 4.38
CA ILE A 98 -1.13 -1.33 3.58
C ILE A 98 -2.25 -0.84 4.49
N ASP A 99 -2.64 -1.64 5.49
CA ASP A 99 -3.68 -1.27 6.47
C ASP A 99 -3.30 0.02 7.23
N ASP A 100 -2.03 0.17 7.62
CA ASP A 100 -1.52 1.36 8.28
C ASP A 100 -1.61 2.61 7.39
N ILE A 101 -1.24 2.48 6.11
CA ILE A 101 -1.35 3.58 5.15
C ILE A 101 -2.81 3.96 4.90
N GLU A 102 -3.71 3.00 4.76
CA GLU A 102 -5.14 3.27 4.60
C GLU A 102 -5.71 4.02 5.81
N ARG A 103 -5.30 3.62 7.02
CA ARG A 103 -5.67 4.30 8.26
C ARG A 103 -5.15 5.74 8.29
N VAL A 104 -3.86 5.96 8.03
CA VAL A 104 -3.26 7.30 8.02
C VAL A 104 -3.90 8.19 6.95
N ALA A 105 -4.16 7.65 5.76
CA ALA A 105 -4.82 8.40 4.69
C ALA A 105 -6.26 8.79 5.08
N ARG A 106 -7.00 7.90 5.76
CA ARG A 106 -8.35 8.18 6.26
C ARG A 106 -8.33 9.25 7.35
N GLU A 107 -7.43 9.13 8.31
CA GLU A 107 -7.24 10.13 9.38
C GLU A 107 -6.88 11.50 8.81
N ALA A 108 -5.97 11.57 7.83
CA ALA A 108 -5.61 12.80 7.15
C ALA A 108 -6.81 13.44 6.43
N ARG A 109 -7.62 12.64 5.74
CA ARG A 109 -8.85 13.11 5.08
C ARG A 109 -9.84 13.68 6.09
N ASP A 110 -10.09 12.95 7.18
CA ASP A 110 -11.06 13.34 8.20
C ASP A 110 -10.59 14.59 8.99
N GLN A 111 -9.28 14.89 9.02
CA GLN A 111 -8.74 16.15 9.56
C GLN A 111 -8.83 17.34 8.58
N LEU A 112 -8.82 17.09 7.27
CA LEU A 112 -8.87 18.13 6.24
C LEU A 112 -10.30 18.66 6.03
N ILE A 113 -11.32 17.80 6.06
CA ILE A 113 -12.72 18.18 5.85
C ILE A 113 -13.18 19.29 6.83
N PRO A 114 -12.95 19.19 8.15
CA PRO A 114 -13.37 20.24 9.10
C PRO A 114 -12.62 21.57 8.95
N ARG A 115 -11.39 21.54 8.43
CA ARG A 115 -10.58 22.75 8.22
C ARG A 115 -11.06 23.55 7.02
N ILE A 116 -11.48 22.86 5.95
CA ILE A 116 -12.07 23.50 4.77
C ILE A 116 -13.38 24.18 5.14
N ASP A 117 -14.25 23.52 5.90
CA ASP A 117 -15.53 24.09 6.34
C ASP A 117 -15.34 25.36 7.19
N LYS A 118 -14.41 25.34 8.15
CA LYS A 118 -14.09 26.54 8.96
C LYS A 118 -13.53 27.70 8.15
N THR A 119 -12.72 27.41 7.13
CA THR A 119 -12.12 28.45 6.28
C THR A 119 -13.17 29.07 5.35
N THR A 120 -14.08 28.24 4.84
CA THR A 120 -15.20 28.67 3.98
C THR A 120 -16.21 29.49 4.78
N GLN A 121 -16.57 29.03 5.99
CA GLN A 121 -17.45 29.75 6.91
C GLN A 121 -16.88 31.13 7.33
N THR A 122 -15.56 31.21 7.57
CA THR A 122 -14.89 32.48 7.90
C THR A 122 -14.92 33.46 6.73
N ARG A 123 -14.79 32.96 5.49
CA ARG A 123 -14.85 33.78 4.27
C ARG A 123 -16.27 34.28 4.00
N GLU A 124 -17.27 33.43 4.19
CA GLU A 124 -18.68 33.79 4.05
C GLU A 124 -19.10 34.82 5.11
N MET A 125 -18.74 34.63 6.38
CA MET A 125 -19.00 35.60 7.45
C MET A 125 -18.36 36.97 7.16
N ARG A 126 -17.09 37.01 6.71
CA ARG A 126 -16.44 38.28 6.34
C ARG A 126 -17.14 38.96 5.16
N SER A 127 -17.60 38.18 4.18
CA SER A 127 -18.34 38.73 3.03
C SER A 127 -19.74 39.25 3.42
N ALA A 128 -20.40 38.60 4.38
CA ALA A 128 -21.68 39.04 4.92
C ALA A 128 -21.51 40.34 5.73
N TYR A 129 -20.47 40.42 6.57
CA TYR A 129 -20.14 41.61 7.35
C TYR A 129 -19.75 42.81 6.48
N ALA A 130 -18.96 42.58 5.41
CA ALA A 130 -18.60 43.63 4.46
C ALA A 130 -19.78 44.12 3.59
N ARG A 131 -20.85 43.32 3.47
CA ARG A 131 -22.10 43.73 2.82
C ARG A 131 -23.04 44.46 3.78
N SER A 132 -23.14 44.02 5.04
CA SER A 132 -23.98 44.70 6.04
C SER A 132 -23.46 46.10 6.41
N ILE A 133 -22.13 46.29 6.48
CA ILE A 133 -21.54 47.62 6.71
C ILE A 133 -21.83 48.56 5.53
N ARG A 134 -21.77 48.08 4.29
CA ARG A 134 -22.02 48.89 3.10
C ARG A 134 -23.46 49.41 3.02
N HIS A 135 -24.43 48.59 3.42
CA HIS A 135 -25.85 48.97 3.45
C HIS A 135 -26.23 49.82 4.68
N ALA A 136 -25.37 49.92 5.70
CA ALA A 136 -25.62 50.75 6.87
C ALA A 136 -25.04 52.18 6.74
N THR A 137 -24.27 52.44 5.68
CA THR A 137 -23.61 53.74 5.40
C THR A 137 -24.21 54.50 4.22
N GLU A 138 -25.34 54.03 3.66
CA GLU A 138 -26.22 54.75 2.72
C GLU A 138 -27.46 55.26 3.47
#